data_AF-G2DYY9-F1
#
_entry.id   AF-G2DYY9-F1
#
_cell.length_a   1.000
_cell.length_b   1.000
_cell.length_c   1.000
_cell.angle_alpha   90.00
_cell.angle_beta   90.00
_cell.angle_gamma   90.00
#
_symmetry.space_group_name_H-M   'P 1'
#
loop_
_entity.id
_entity.type
_entity.pdbx_description
1 polymer ?
#
loop_
_entity_poly.entity_id
_entity_poly.type
_entity_poly.pdbx_seq_one_letter_code
_entity_poly.pdbx_strand_id
1 'polypeptide(L)'
;MNCLIRIPALMMTLIIFSAPIFAEEFGGVEFPGGASSFADEVIEYLPSNNVASPYDDPNSALGIPDSDDVALGDEGVLTLKFADNSLTTSGDYSPDLWIFEIGGAVEPTDVYVKQEGGEWIYVGSTAGGVYGIDIDYYIGGGIIEGERYSYVKLIDLLPNQSSYPYEGADIDAVGAISSIESTKKPEIKVNNGYFNLSVTGGYNPPEADCAASNDYGRMVFDEVNQLLYICSPAGWVLK
;
A
#
# COMPACT_ATOMS: atom_id res chain seq x y z
N MET A 1 -4.44 -12.86 68.12
CA MET A 1 -3.23 -12.84 67.27
C MET A 1 -3.69 -13.09 65.84
N ASN A 2 -4.02 -12.02 65.11
CA ASN A 2 -4.53 -12.13 63.74
C ASN A 2 -3.36 -11.87 62.78
N CYS A 3 -2.93 -12.92 62.09
CA CYS A 3 -1.90 -12.85 61.05
C CYS A 3 -2.59 -12.46 59.73
N LEU A 4 -2.45 -11.20 59.33
CA LEU A 4 -2.90 -10.70 58.03
C LEU A 4 -1.83 -11.01 56.98
N ILE A 5 -2.12 -11.97 56.09
CA ILE A 5 -1.29 -12.31 54.94
C ILE A 5 -1.53 -11.25 53.85
N ARG A 6 -0.52 -10.45 53.55
CA ARG A 6 -0.54 -9.52 52.40
C ARG A 6 -0.17 -10.29 51.14
N ILE A 7 -1.11 -10.38 50.20
CA ILE A 7 -0.86 -10.89 48.84
C ILE A 7 -0.23 -9.73 48.04
N PRO A 8 0.98 -9.87 47.48
CA PRO A 8 1.55 -8.82 46.63
C PRO A 8 0.80 -8.81 45.30
N ALA A 9 0.29 -7.65 44.91
CA ALA A 9 -0.27 -7.45 43.58
C ALA A 9 0.89 -7.52 42.56
N LEU A 10 0.92 -8.59 41.77
CA LEU A 10 1.86 -8.76 40.67
C LEU A 10 1.41 -7.83 39.53
N MET A 11 2.06 -6.68 39.42
CA MET A 11 1.84 -5.72 38.34
C MET A 11 2.46 -6.28 37.07
N MET A 12 1.64 -6.84 36.18
CA MET A 12 2.06 -7.40 34.90
C MET A 12 2.26 -6.25 33.91
N THR A 13 3.52 -5.85 33.73
CA THR A 13 3.91 -4.84 32.75
C THR A 13 3.75 -5.42 31.35
N LEU A 14 2.78 -4.91 30.59
CA LEU A 14 2.59 -5.25 29.18
C LEU A 14 3.74 -4.61 28.38
N ILE A 15 4.69 -5.43 27.92
CA ILE A 15 5.75 -4.99 27.01
C ILE A 15 5.14 -4.93 25.61
N ILE A 16 4.83 -3.72 25.14
CA ILE A 16 4.44 -3.49 23.75
C ILE A 16 5.72 -3.56 22.92
N PHE A 17 5.93 -4.67 22.23
CA PHE A 17 6.93 -4.75 21.17
C PHE A 17 6.41 -3.92 20.00
N SER A 18 6.88 -2.67 19.87
CA SER A 18 6.82 -1.98 18.59
C SER A 18 7.81 -2.71 17.69
N ALA A 19 7.31 -3.47 16.72
CA ALA A 19 8.17 -3.88 15.62
C ALA A 19 8.75 -2.61 15.01
N PRO A 20 10.08 -2.47 14.88
CA PRO A 20 10.63 -1.36 14.13
C PRO A 20 10.12 -1.51 12.70
N ILE A 21 9.51 -0.46 12.16
CA ILE A 21 9.40 -0.27 10.72
C ILE A 21 10.85 -0.15 10.28
N PHE A 22 11.41 -1.24 9.77
CA PHE A 22 12.79 -1.26 9.31
C PHE A 22 12.78 -0.82 7.87
N ALA A 23 13.55 0.23 7.59
CA ALA A 23 13.95 0.50 6.23
C ALA A 23 14.59 -0.76 5.64
N GLU A 24 14.17 -1.12 4.43
CA GLU A 24 14.67 -2.30 3.71
C GLU A 24 15.24 -1.85 2.37
N GLU A 25 16.28 -2.54 1.91
CA GLU A 25 16.95 -2.23 0.65
C GLU A 25 16.48 -3.19 -0.45
N PHE A 26 15.96 -2.63 -1.55
CA PHE A 26 15.54 -3.37 -2.73
C PHE A 26 16.27 -2.82 -3.96
N GLY A 27 16.96 -3.70 -4.70
CA GLY A 27 17.74 -3.31 -5.88
C GLY A 27 18.77 -2.19 -5.64
N GLY A 28 19.29 -2.05 -4.41
CA GLY A 28 20.24 -0.99 -4.05
C GLY A 28 19.60 0.33 -3.58
N VAL A 29 18.28 0.37 -3.39
CA VAL A 29 17.52 1.55 -2.96
C VAL A 29 16.86 1.28 -1.62
N GLU A 30 17.02 2.19 -0.67
CA GLU A 30 16.44 2.09 0.67
C GLU A 30 14.99 2.60 0.66
N PHE A 31 14.07 1.76 1.15
CA PHE A 31 12.66 2.10 1.34
C PHE A 31 12.36 2.16 2.84
N PRO A 32 12.09 3.36 3.41
CA PRO A 32 11.77 3.50 4.83
C PRO A 32 10.57 2.66 5.30
N GLY A 33 9.56 2.45 4.43
CA GLY A 33 8.41 1.58 4.70
C GLY A 33 8.68 0.08 4.48
N GLY A 34 9.83 -0.28 3.92
CA GLY A 34 10.12 -1.65 3.50
C GLY A 34 9.12 -2.15 2.46
N ALA A 35 8.69 -3.40 2.58
CA ALA A 35 7.77 -4.02 1.63
C ALA A 35 6.40 -3.31 1.48
N SER A 36 5.93 -2.53 2.48
CA SER A 36 4.67 -1.78 2.37
C SER A 36 4.78 -0.53 1.49
N SER A 37 5.97 -0.19 1.01
CA SER A 37 6.17 0.92 0.08
C SER A 37 5.67 0.63 -1.35
N PHE A 38 5.37 -0.62 -1.69
CA PHE A 38 5.14 -1.05 -3.06
C PHE A 38 3.66 -1.08 -3.45
N ALA A 39 3.39 -0.89 -4.74
CA ALA A 39 2.02 -1.00 -5.27
C ALA A 39 1.50 -2.45 -5.14
N ASP A 40 0.22 -2.58 -4.85
CA ASP A 40 -0.42 -3.83 -4.42
C ASP A 40 -1.74 -4.14 -5.16
N GLU A 41 -2.14 -3.27 -6.10
CA GLU A 41 -3.35 -3.45 -6.90
C GLU A 41 -3.15 -2.97 -8.36
N VAL A 42 -3.48 -3.82 -9.33
CA VAL A 42 -3.56 -3.45 -10.76
C VAL A 42 -4.93 -2.83 -11.05
N ILE A 43 -4.92 -1.63 -11.63
CA ILE A 43 -6.14 -0.91 -12.02
C ILE A 43 -6.43 -1.05 -13.51
N GLU A 44 -5.39 -0.99 -14.33
CA GLU A 44 -5.51 -1.08 -15.79
C GLU A 44 -4.21 -1.65 -16.37
N TYR A 45 -4.35 -2.53 -17.35
CA TYR A 45 -3.24 -3.05 -18.14
C TYR A 45 -3.68 -3.16 -19.60
N LEU A 46 -3.00 -2.45 -20.48
CA LEU A 46 -3.28 -2.38 -21.92
C LEU A 46 -1.96 -2.59 -22.68
N PRO A 47 -1.52 -3.85 -22.86
CA PRO A 47 -0.28 -4.12 -23.57
C PRO A 47 -0.43 -4.00 -25.09
N SER A 48 0.71 -3.86 -25.77
CA SER A 48 0.80 -3.93 -27.23
C SER A 48 0.92 -5.38 -27.75
N ASN A 49 0.89 -5.58 -29.08
CA ASN A 49 0.74 -6.91 -29.71
C ASN A 49 1.92 -7.88 -29.51
N ASN A 50 3.11 -7.41 -29.13
CA ASN A 50 4.30 -8.26 -29.01
C ASN A 50 4.61 -8.67 -27.57
N VAL A 51 3.67 -8.47 -26.65
CA VAL A 51 3.74 -9.01 -25.30
C VAL A 51 3.03 -10.36 -25.23
N ALA A 52 3.68 -11.35 -24.62
CA ALA A 52 3.09 -12.68 -24.43
C ALA A 52 3.60 -13.37 -23.18
N SER A 53 2.84 -14.36 -22.72
CA SER A 53 3.17 -15.19 -21.56
C SER A 53 4.63 -15.69 -21.54
N PRO A 54 5.33 -15.59 -20.38
CA PRO A 54 4.82 -15.17 -19.07
C PRO A 54 4.73 -13.64 -18.84
N TYR A 55 5.20 -12.82 -19.77
CA TYR A 55 5.34 -11.36 -19.62
C TYR A 55 4.03 -10.57 -19.77
N ASP A 56 2.89 -11.25 -19.89
CA ASP A 56 1.55 -10.67 -20.08
C ASP A 56 0.69 -10.70 -18.81
N ASP A 57 1.27 -11.01 -17.65
CA ASP A 57 0.60 -10.98 -16.35
C ASP A 57 0.91 -9.68 -15.58
N PRO A 58 -0.02 -8.71 -15.49
CA PRO A 58 0.23 -7.46 -14.79
C PRO A 58 0.40 -7.61 -13.27
N ASN A 59 0.06 -8.77 -12.70
CA ASN A 59 0.31 -9.01 -11.28
C ASN A 59 1.80 -9.21 -10.98
N SER A 60 2.65 -9.46 -11.98
CA SER A 60 4.10 -9.55 -11.81
C SER A 60 4.72 -8.21 -11.37
N ALA A 61 4.05 -7.07 -11.57
CA ALA A 61 4.53 -5.76 -11.11
C ALA A 61 4.15 -5.40 -9.67
N LEU A 62 3.49 -6.31 -8.92
CA LEU A 62 2.96 -6.03 -7.59
C LEU A 62 3.90 -6.49 -6.49
N GLY A 63 4.00 -5.70 -5.42
CA GLY A 63 4.84 -6.02 -4.27
C GLY A 63 6.31 -5.65 -4.49
N ILE A 64 7.18 -6.30 -3.72
CA ILE A 64 8.63 -6.07 -3.78
C ILE A 64 9.21 -6.64 -5.07
N PRO A 65 10.32 -6.08 -5.60
CA PRO A 65 10.99 -6.65 -6.77
C PRO A 65 11.47 -8.07 -6.47
N ASP A 66 11.10 -9.02 -7.31
CA ASP A 66 11.40 -10.44 -7.15
C ASP A 66 11.91 -11.11 -8.44
N SER A 67 12.17 -10.30 -9.47
CA SER A 67 12.62 -10.71 -10.80
C SER A 67 11.56 -11.43 -11.65
N ASP A 68 10.29 -11.35 -11.25
CA ASP A 68 9.16 -11.53 -12.16
C ASP A 68 8.79 -10.17 -12.76
N ASP A 69 8.38 -10.14 -14.03
CA ASP A 69 8.13 -8.90 -14.75
C ASP A 69 6.89 -8.96 -15.64
N VAL A 70 6.34 -7.78 -15.94
CA VAL A 70 5.31 -7.57 -16.96
C VAL A 70 5.82 -6.61 -18.01
N ALA A 71 5.76 -7.02 -19.26
CA ALA A 71 6.08 -6.18 -20.39
C ALA A 71 4.89 -5.28 -20.76
N LEU A 72 5.15 -4.01 -21.05
CA LEU A 72 4.11 -3.08 -21.49
C LEU A 72 3.82 -3.21 -22.98
N GLY A 73 4.81 -3.53 -23.79
CA GLY A 73 4.74 -3.36 -25.24
C GLY A 73 4.87 -1.89 -25.64
N ASP A 74 5.24 -1.64 -26.89
CA ASP A 74 5.33 -0.27 -27.43
C ASP A 74 4.04 0.53 -27.17
N GLU A 75 4.17 1.68 -26.49
CA GLU A 75 3.05 2.56 -26.10
C GLU A 75 2.02 1.90 -25.17
N GLY A 76 2.37 0.77 -24.56
CA GLY A 76 1.53 0.05 -23.61
C GLY A 76 1.35 0.81 -22.30
N VAL A 77 0.24 0.51 -21.61
CA VAL A 77 -0.15 1.22 -20.39
C VAL A 77 -0.29 0.24 -19.23
N LEU A 78 0.33 0.57 -18.10
CA LEU A 78 0.07 -0.06 -16.81
C LEU A 78 -0.33 1.00 -15.79
N THR A 79 -1.45 0.80 -15.12
CA THR A 79 -1.87 1.62 -13.98
C THR A 79 -1.92 0.77 -12.73
N LEU A 80 -1.13 1.16 -11.74
CA LEU A 80 -1.05 0.53 -10.43
C LEU A 80 -1.62 1.45 -9.35
N LYS A 81 -1.98 0.84 -8.23
CA LYS A 81 -2.46 1.53 -7.04
C LYS A 81 -1.67 1.08 -5.81
N PHE A 82 -1.39 2.06 -4.96
CA PHE A 82 -1.00 1.91 -3.57
C PHE A 82 -2.29 1.88 -2.73
N ALA A 83 -2.78 0.69 -2.39
CA ALA A 83 -4.10 0.53 -1.76
C ALA A 83 -4.05 0.70 -0.24
N ASP A 84 -2.94 0.34 0.40
CA ASP A 84 -2.69 0.50 1.83
C ASP A 84 -1.57 1.53 2.16
N ASN A 85 -0.82 2.00 1.17
CA ASN A 85 0.11 3.12 1.27
C ASN A 85 -0.20 4.22 0.24
N SER A 86 0.63 5.27 0.16
CA SER A 86 0.54 6.29 -0.91
C SER A 86 1.85 7.04 -1.05
N LEU A 87 2.22 7.34 -2.29
CA LEU A 87 3.34 8.23 -2.61
C LEU A 87 3.07 9.65 -2.09
N THR A 88 4.09 10.29 -1.55
CA THR A 88 4.10 11.70 -1.13
C THR A 88 5.43 12.35 -1.51
N THR A 89 5.49 13.67 -1.46
CA THR A 89 6.74 14.45 -1.57
C THR A 89 7.65 14.21 -0.35
N SER A 90 8.96 14.14 -0.54
CA SER A 90 9.98 14.02 0.50
C SER A 90 10.45 15.39 1.02
N GLY A 91 10.29 16.45 0.23
CA GLY A 91 10.74 17.80 0.58
C GLY A 91 12.22 18.08 0.27
N ASP A 92 12.90 17.18 -0.46
CA ASP A 92 14.24 17.39 -0.96
C ASP A 92 14.39 16.99 -2.44
N TYR A 93 15.61 16.71 -2.92
CA TYR A 93 15.89 16.37 -4.32
C TYR A 93 16.14 14.87 -4.53
N SER A 94 15.85 14.05 -3.51
CA SER A 94 15.94 12.61 -3.62
C SER A 94 14.72 12.04 -4.34
N PRO A 95 14.84 10.90 -5.03
CA PRO A 95 13.69 10.25 -5.64
C PRO A 95 12.63 9.88 -4.60
N ASP A 96 11.37 10.20 -4.89
CA ASP A 96 10.21 9.80 -4.08
C ASP A 96 9.60 8.49 -4.55
N LEU A 97 9.72 8.20 -5.85
CA LEU A 97 9.18 7.02 -6.51
C LEU A 97 10.31 6.29 -7.24
N TRP A 98 10.23 4.97 -7.27
CA TRP A 98 11.17 4.12 -8.00
C TRP A 98 10.44 3.09 -8.84
N ILE A 99 10.89 2.90 -10.07
CA ILE A 99 10.39 1.91 -11.02
C ILE A 99 11.49 0.88 -11.22
N PHE A 100 11.21 -0.37 -10.86
CA PHE A 100 12.10 -1.50 -11.11
C PHE A 100 11.75 -2.09 -12.46
N GLU A 101 12.75 -2.14 -13.35
CA GLU A 101 12.65 -2.78 -14.66
C GLU A 101 13.67 -3.91 -14.76
N ILE A 102 13.32 -4.98 -15.48
CA ILE A 102 14.22 -6.10 -15.79
C ILE A 102 14.73 -5.93 -17.20
N GLY A 103 16.01 -5.60 -17.36
CA GLY A 103 16.55 -5.42 -18.68
C GLY A 103 17.98 -4.88 -18.67
N GLY A 104 18.66 -5.02 -19.80
CA GLY A 104 19.98 -4.41 -20.01
C GLY A 104 19.90 -2.95 -20.47
N ALA A 105 18.74 -2.54 -20.98
CA ALA A 105 18.41 -1.17 -21.33
C ALA A 105 17.30 -0.69 -20.38
N VAL A 106 17.21 0.62 -20.19
CA VAL A 106 16.03 1.24 -19.61
C VAL A 106 15.22 1.76 -20.77
N GLU A 107 14.06 1.16 -20.97
CA GLU A 107 13.07 1.62 -21.93
C GLU A 107 12.45 2.93 -21.40
N PRO A 108 12.41 4.01 -22.19
CA PRO A 108 11.79 5.25 -21.78
C PRO A 108 10.30 5.04 -21.47
N THR A 109 9.94 5.19 -20.20
CA THR A 109 8.56 5.06 -19.74
C THR A 109 8.10 6.37 -19.12
N ASP A 110 7.05 6.98 -19.66
CA ASP A 110 6.42 8.16 -19.06
C ASP A 110 5.68 7.77 -17.78
N VAL A 111 5.84 8.57 -16.73
CA VAL A 111 5.30 8.34 -15.40
C VAL A 111 4.30 9.43 -15.03
N TYR A 112 3.12 9.00 -14.63
CA TYR A 112 2.05 9.86 -14.14
C TYR A 112 1.58 9.41 -12.77
N VAL A 113 1.16 10.35 -11.93
CA VAL A 113 0.57 10.06 -10.62
C VAL A 113 -0.77 10.76 -10.46
N LYS A 114 -1.63 10.26 -9.58
CA LYS A 114 -2.85 10.98 -9.17
C LYS A 114 -3.28 10.63 -7.75
N GLN A 115 -4.03 11.55 -7.17
CA GLN A 115 -4.80 11.33 -5.95
C GLN A 115 -6.05 10.48 -6.23
N GLU A 116 -6.67 9.94 -5.19
CA GLU A 116 -7.98 9.29 -5.27
C GLU A 116 -9.04 10.27 -5.79
N GLY A 117 -9.68 9.91 -6.91
CA GLY A 117 -10.65 10.79 -7.60
C GLY A 117 -10.05 12.05 -8.26
N GLY A 118 -8.72 12.18 -8.30
CA GLY A 118 -8.01 13.30 -8.93
C GLY A 118 -7.68 13.09 -10.41
N GLU A 119 -7.04 14.10 -11.00
CA GLU A 119 -6.54 14.09 -12.39
C GLU A 119 -5.11 13.55 -12.46
N TRP A 120 -4.72 13.05 -13.63
CA TRP A 120 -3.35 12.59 -13.90
C TRP A 120 -2.37 13.75 -13.99
N ILE A 121 -1.24 13.63 -13.29
CA ILE A 121 -0.14 14.59 -13.28
C ILE A 121 1.09 13.88 -13.83
N TYR A 122 1.68 14.42 -14.90
CA TYR A 122 2.96 13.93 -15.41
C TYR A 122 4.09 14.29 -14.45
N VAL A 123 4.94 13.33 -14.12
CA VAL A 123 6.06 13.50 -13.16
C VAL A 123 7.41 13.02 -13.71
N GLY A 124 7.54 12.78 -15.01
CA GLY A 124 8.83 12.48 -15.65
C GLY A 124 8.81 11.18 -16.43
N SER A 125 10.00 10.72 -16.83
CA SER A 125 10.17 9.42 -17.49
C SER A 125 11.44 8.72 -17.00
N THR A 126 11.49 7.39 -17.13
CA THR A 126 12.64 6.57 -16.74
C THR A 126 13.82 6.56 -17.73
N ALA A 127 13.76 7.36 -18.79
CA ALA A 127 14.77 7.34 -19.86
C ALA A 127 16.23 7.55 -19.39
N GLY A 128 17.17 6.83 -20.01
CA GLY A 128 18.61 7.11 -19.88
C GLY A 128 19.27 6.55 -18.62
N GLY A 129 18.71 5.48 -18.02
CA GLY A 129 19.24 4.87 -16.80
C GLY A 129 18.67 5.47 -15.51
N VAL A 130 17.56 6.21 -15.62
CA VAL A 130 16.91 6.87 -14.48
C VAL A 130 15.73 6.01 -14.06
N TYR A 131 15.79 5.42 -12.88
CA TYR A 131 14.70 4.59 -12.35
C TYR A 131 13.89 5.32 -11.27
N GLY A 132 14.48 6.39 -10.71
CA GLY A 132 13.90 7.18 -9.64
C GLY A 132 13.31 8.49 -10.15
N ILE A 133 12.13 8.83 -9.65
CA ILE A 133 11.43 10.09 -9.94
C ILE A 133 11.31 10.89 -8.64
N ASP A 134 11.87 12.10 -8.66
CA ASP A 134 11.63 13.17 -7.68
C ASP A 134 10.35 13.91 -8.10
N ILE A 135 9.27 13.76 -7.32
CA ILE A 135 7.99 14.43 -7.57
C ILE A 135 7.93 15.83 -6.94
N ASP A 136 8.82 16.15 -5.99
CA ASP A 136 8.99 17.49 -5.44
C ASP A 136 9.30 18.51 -6.54
N TYR A 137 10.04 18.10 -7.58
CA TYR A 137 10.29 18.91 -8.79
C TYR A 137 9.01 19.44 -9.45
N TYR A 138 7.89 18.73 -9.30
CA TYR A 138 6.61 19.07 -9.94
C TYR A 138 5.65 19.84 -9.02
N ILE A 139 6.12 20.30 -7.86
CA ILE A 139 5.35 21.17 -6.97
C ILE A 139 4.93 22.45 -7.71
N GLY A 140 3.63 22.76 -7.67
CA GLY A 140 3.03 23.86 -8.43
C GLY A 140 2.70 23.53 -9.89
N GLY A 141 3.15 22.39 -10.40
CA GLY A 141 2.75 21.79 -11.68
C GLY A 141 1.59 20.78 -11.57
N GLY A 142 0.99 20.65 -10.40
CA GLY A 142 -0.07 19.68 -10.09
C GLY A 142 0.21 18.92 -8.81
N ILE A 143 1.50 18.68 -8.50
CA ILE A 143 1.92 18.16 -7.20
C ILE A 143 1.77 19.25 -6.14
N ILE A 144 1.24 18.83 -5.00
CA ILE A 144 1.05 19.56 -3.77
C ILE A 144 1.84 18.82 -2.68
N GLU A 145 2.64 19.58 -1.93
CA GLU A 145 3.48 19.09 -0.83
C GLU A 145 2.65 18.40 0.26
N GLY A 146 3.07 17.20 0.67
CA GLY A 146 2.45 16.41 1.74
C GLY A 146 1.13 15.71 1.38
N GLU A 147 0.67 15.84 0.14
CA GLU A 147 -0.53 15.16 -0.35
C GLU A 147 -0.25 13.71 -0.76
N ARG A 148 -1.32 12.91 -0.84
CA ARG A 148 -1.25 11.46 -1.13
C ARG A 148 -1.60 11.15 -2.57
N TYR A 149 -0.67 10.56 -3.30
CA TYR A 149 -0.88 10.04 -4.65
C TYR A 149 -0.96 8.52 -4.60
N SER A 150 -2.17 7.99 -4.70
CA SER A 150 -2.43 6.56 -4.54
C SER A 150 -2.32 5.78 -5.84
N TYR A 151 -2.14 6.44 -6.98
CA TYR A 151 -2.08 5.78 -8.29
C TYR A 151 -0.84 6.21 -9.05
N VAL A 152 -0.23 5.26 -9.75
CA VAL A 152 0.85 5.47 -10.71
C VAL A 152 0.40 4.90 -12.04
N LYS A 153 0.67 5.63 -13.13
CA LYS A 153 0.49 5.15 -14.49
C LYS A 153 1.81 5.25 -15.23
N LEU A 154 2.13 4.16 -15.91
CA LEU A 154 3.29 3.99 -16.75
C LEU A 154 2.82 3.87 -18.20
N ILE A 155 3.49 4.58 -19.10
CA ILE A 155 3.27 4.50 -20.54
C ILE A 155 4.62 4.32 -21.21
N ASP A 156 4.83 3.17 -21.85
CA ASP A 156 6.04 2.94 -22.64
C ASP A 156 6.13 3.95 -23.81
N LEU A 157 7.34 4.33 -24.21
CA LEU A 157 7.55 5.28 -25.31
C LEU A 157 8.29 4.68 -26.48
N LEU A 158 7.92 5.17 -27.67
CA LEU A 158 8.70 4.95 -28.88
C LEU A 158 10.06 5.68 -28.83
N PRO A 159 11.08 5.17 -29.56
CA PRO A 159 11.02 4.00 -30.43
C PRO A 159 11.15 2.68 -29.67
N ASN A 160 10.61 1.63 -30.28
CA ASN A 160 10.83 0.25 -29.87
C ASN A 160 12.32 -0.07 -29.62
N GLN A 161 12.60 -0.67 -28.45
CA GLN A 161 13.95 -1.02 -28.00
C GLN A 161 14.14 -2.52 -27.72
N SER A 162 13.06 -3.29 -27.63
CA SER A 162 13.05 -4.71 -27.30
C SER A 162 12.24 -5.49 -28.35
N SER A 163 11.83 -6.72 -28.07
CA SER A 163 11.10 -7.51 -29.06
C SER A 163 10.31 -8.61 -28.38
N TYR A 164 9.38 -9.22 -29.12
CA TYR A 164 8.62 -10.37 -28.65
C TYR A 164 9.50 -11.41 -27.91
N PRO A 165 9.06 -11.94 -26.74
CA PRO A 165 7.73 -11.75 -26.13
C PRO A 165 7.62 -10.64 -25.07
N TYR A 166 8.66 -9.84 -24.87
CA TYR A 166 8.77 -8.80 -23.84
C TYR A 166 9.09 -7.45 -24.52
N GLU A 167 8.20 -7.03 -25.42
CA GLU A 167 8.38 -5.72 -26.05
C GLU A 167 8.05 -4.60 -25.06
N GLY A 168 8.66 -3.42 -25.22
CA GLY A 168 8.52 -2.28 -24.32
C GLY A 168 9.26 -2.48 -22.99
N ALA A 169 8.91 -1.64 -22.01
CA ALA A 169 9.41 -1.71 -20.63
C ALA A 169 8.90 -2.95 -19.88
N ASP A 170 9.81 -3.56 -19.13
CA ASP A 170 9.64 -4.83 -18.40
C ASP A 170 9.56 -4.57 -16.89
N ILE A 171 8.36 -4.25 -16.39
CA ILE A 171 8.16 -3.75 -15.01
C ILE A 171 8.13 -4.91 -14.00
N ASP A 172 9.03 -4.89 -13.02
CA ASP A 172 9.12 -5.84 -11.89
C ASP A 172 8.43 -5.29 -10.63
N ALA A 173 8.60 -4.00 -10.35
CA ALA A 173 7.93 -3.39 -9.20
C ALA A 173 7.87 -1.87 -9.31
N VAL A 174 6.91 -1.26 -8.60
CA VAL A 174 6.83 0.20 -8.42
C VAL A 174 6.71 0.53 -6.95
N GLY A 175 7.71 1.25 -6.42
CA GLY A 175 7.83 1.55 -5.00
C GLY A 175 7.80 3.06 -4.70
N ALA A 176 7.02 3.45 -3.69
CA ALA A 176 7.08 4.78 -3.08
C ALA A 176 8.14 4.81 -1.97
N ILE A 177 9.28 5.46 -2.25
CA ILE A 177 10.35 5.72 -1.28
C ILE A 177 9.83 6.68 -0.21
N SER A 178 9.27 7.81 -0.65
CA SER A 178 8.56 8.73 0.22
C SER A 178 7.10 8.33 0.27
N SER A 179 6.75 7.59 1.33
CA SER A 179 5.43 6.94 1.47
C SER A 179 4.75 7.36 2.76
N ILE A 180 3.44 7.56 2.70
CA ILE A 180 2.58 7.70 3.87
C ILE A 180 1.62 6.51 3.88
N GLU A 181 1.72 5.70 4.93
CA GLU A 181 0.76 4.65 5.22
C GLU A 181 -0.67 5.20 5.22
N SER A 182 -1.56 4.51 4.53
CA SER A 182 -2.97 4.85 4.55
C SER A 182 -3.51 4.65 5.96
N THR A 183 -4.33 5.58 6.43
CA THR A 183 -5.05 5.40 7.71
C THR A 183 -6.18 4.38 7.60
N LYS A 184 -6.29 3.69 6.46
CA LYS A 184 -7.19 2.56 6.27
C LYS A 184 -6.79 1.48 7.27
N LYS A 185 -7.61 1.35 8.30
CA LYS A 185 -7.35 0.49 9.46
C LYS A 185 -7.08 -0.94 8.97
N PRO A 186 -6.07 -1.64 9.53
CA PRO A 186 -5.77 -3.00 9.12
C PRO A 186 -7.00 -3.90 9.26
N GLU A 187 -7.41 -4.52 8.15
CA GLU A 187 -8.49 -5.50 8.10
C GLU A 187 -7.87 -6.89 8.26
N ILE A 188 -8.16 -7.59 9.37
CA ILE A 188 -7.85 -9.02 9.45
C ILE A 188 -8.87 -9.77 8.57
N LYS A 189 -8.43 -10.33 7.44
CA LYS A 189 -9.26 -11.21 6.60
C LYS A 189 -9.23 -12.64 7.14
N VAL A 190 -10.39 -13.25 7.34
CA VAL A 190 -10.56 -14.67 7.73
C VAL A 190 -11.46 -15.34 6.69
N ASN A 191 -10.88 -16.12 5.77
CA ASN A 191 -11.55 -16.71 4.60
C ASN A 191 -12.27 -15.65 3.74
N ASN A 192 -13.51 -15.92 3.27
CA ASN A 192 -14.36 -14.99 2.52
C ASN A 192 -15.03 -13.92 3.42
N GLY A 193 -14.45 -13.62 4.58
CA GLY A 193 -14.96 -12.64 5.53
C GLY A 193 -13.85 -11.73 6.05
N TYR A 194 -14.26 -10.67 6.76
CA TYR A 194 -13.37 -9.72 7.43
C TYR A 194 -13.70 -9.67 8.93
N PHE A 195 -12.69 -9.49 9.77
CA PHE A 195 -12.83 -9.14 11.17
C PHE A 195 -12.80 -7.60 11.27
N ASN A 196 -13.96 -6.98 11.43
CA ASN A 196 -14.08 -5.55 11.70
C ASN A 196 -14.33 -5.37 13.20
N LEU A 197 -13.31 -4.86 13.92
CA LEU A 197 -13.52 -4.36 15.27
C LEU A 197 -14.14 -2.96 15.15
N SER A 198 -15.47 -2.92 15.22
CA SER A 198 -16.18 -1.65 15.24
C SER A 198 -15.80 -0.88 16.51
N VAL A 199 -15.70 0.44 16.43
CA VAL A 199 -15.41 1.29 17.61
C VAL A 199 -16.61 2.16 17.95
N THR A 200 -16.78 2.48 19.23
CA THR A 200 -17.71 3.54 19.68
C THR A 200 -16.94 4.68 20.34
N GLY A 201 -17.33 5.92 20.03
CA GLY A 201 -16.72 7.12 20.59
C GLY A 201 -17.25 7.48 21.98
N GLY A 202 -17.21 6.56 22.94
CA GLY A 202 -17.67 6.82 24.32
C GLY A 202 -19.14 6.48 24.61
N TYR A 203 -19.79 5.74 23.72
CA TYR A 203 -21.20 5.36 23.85
C TYR A 203 -21.35 3.83 23.83
N ASN A 204 -22.44 3.34 24.44
CA ASN A 204 -22.82 1.94 24.27
C ASN A 204 -23.08 1.62 22.79
N PRO A 205 -22.72 0.43 22.30
CA PRO A 205 -23.02 0.03 20.93
C PRO A 205 -24.54 0.04 20.67
N PRO A 206 -25.00 0.37 19.44
CA PRO A 206 -26.42 0.33 19.10
C PRO A 206 -27.05 -1.04 19.36
N GLU A 207 -28.23 -1.09 19.97
CA GLU A 207 -28.94 -2.36 20.22
C GLU A 207 -29.28 -3.10 18.92
N ALA A 208 -29.56 -2.35 17.84
CA ALA A 208 -29.84 -2.90 16.52
C ALA A 208 -28.68 -3.75 15.95
N ASP A 209 -27.44 -3.48 16.38
CA ASP A 209 -26.24 -4.20 15.94
C ASP A 209 -26.01 -5.51 16.71
N CYS A 210 -26.90 -5.85 17.65
CA CYS A 210 -26.92 -7.11 18.41
C CYS A 210 -28.35 -7.67 18.56
N ALA A 211 -29.20 -7.47 17.54
CA ALA A 211 -30.62 -7.82 17.61
C ALA A 211 -30.92 -9.23 17.06
N ALA A 212 -30.06 -9.77 16.20
CA ALA A 212 -30.31 -11.05 15.53
C ALA A 212 -29.21 -12.08 15.81
N SER A 213 -29.52 -13.36 15.64
CA SER A 213 -28.58 -14.45 15.96
C SER A 213 -27.32 -14.48 15.10
N ASN A 214 -27.37 -13.85 13.92
CA ASN A 214 -26.21 -13.66 13.05
C ASN A 214 -25.30 -12.49 13.50
N ASP A 215 -25.69 -11.70 14.49
CA ASP A 215 -24.85 -10.66 15.10
C ASP A 215 -24.01 -11.18 16.28
N TYR A 216 -24.31 -12.37 16.81
CA TYR A 216 -23.60 -12.92 17.97
C TYR A 216 -22.11 -13.13 17.68
N GLY A 217 -21.26 -12.75 18.64
CA GLY A 217 -19.80 -12.74 18.49
C GLY A 217 -19.23 -11.45 17.90
N ARG A 218 -20.08 -10.53 17.42
CA ARG A 218 -19.65 -9.16 17.06
C ARG A 218 -18.98 -8.50 18.26
N MET A 219 -17.84 -7.85 18.01
CA MET A 219 -17.08 -7.12 19.02
C MET A 219 -17.08 -5.63 18.71
N VAL A 220 -17.28 -4.82 19.73
CA VAL A 220 -17.22 -3.35 19.62
C VAL A 220 -16.38 -2.80 20.75
N PHE A 221 -15.38 -1.98 20.43
CA PHE A 221 -14.51 -1.36 21.43
C PHE A 221 -14.86 0.12 21.62
N ASP A 222 -15.20 0.50 22.86
CA ASP A 222 -15.34 1.89 23.24
C ASP A 222 -13.96 2.44 23.60
N GLU A 223 -13.42 3.28 22.71
CA GLU A 223 -12.06 3.81 22.83
C GLU A 223 -11.93 4.90 23.92
N VAL A 224 -13.03 5.56 24.29
CA VAL A 224 -13.02 6.61 25.31
C VAL A 224 -13.06 5.99 26.70
N ASN A 225 -13.92 4.99 26.89
CA ASN A 225 -14.09 4.33 28.19
C ASN A 225 -13.22 3.08 28.36
N GLN A 226 -12.50 2.64 27.31
CA GLN A 226 -11.65 1.45 27.29
C GLN A 226 -12.43 0.17 27.61
N LEU A 227 -13.60 0.00 26.98
CA LEU A 227 -14.54 -1.09 27.24
C LEU A 227 -14.74 -1.97 26.01
N LEU A 228 -14.68 -3.29 26.17
CA LEU A 228 -14.99 -4.24 25.11
C LEU A 228 -16.41 -4.79 25.27
N TYR A 229 -17.22 -4.65 24.23
CA TYR A 229 -18.55 -5.24 24.15
C TYR A 229 -18.54 -6.44 23.21
N ILE A 230 -19.11 -7.55 23.65
CA ILE A 230 -19.31 -8.76 22.83
C ILE A 230 -20.81 -9.06 22.74
N CYS A 231 -21.32 -9.14 21.52
CA CYS A 231 -22.72 -9.49 21.28
C CYS A 231 -22.98 -10.96 21.60
N SER A 232 -24.08 -11.23 22.30
CA SER A 232 -24.51 -12.58 22.72
C SER A 232 -26.04 -12.72 22.66
N PRO A 233 -26.60 -13.92 22.92
CA PRO A 233 -28.05 -14.09 23.08
C PRO A 233 -28.69 -13.21 24.17
N ALA A 234 -27.89 -12.67 25.09
CA ALA A 234 -28.35 -11.74 26.14
C ALA A 234 -28.18 -10.25 25.74
N GLY A 235 -27.83 -9.96 24.49
CA GLY A 235 -27.45 -8.63 24.03
C GLY A 235 -25.95 -8.36 24.22
N TRP A 236 -25.57 -7.08 24.29
CA TRP A 236 -24.20 -6.64 24.50
C TRP A 236 -23.68 -7.00 25.90
N VAL A 237 -22.60 -7.77 25.95
CA VAL A 237 -21.93 -8.16 27.21
C VAL A 237 -20.60 -7.43 27.30
N LEU A 238 -20.39 -6.72 28.40
CA LEU A 238 -19.13 -6.06 28.70
C LEU A 238 -18.06 -7.07 29.14
N LYS A 239 -16.83 -6.89 28.67
CA LYS A 239 -15.64 -7.69 29.01
C LYS A 239 -14.46 -6.84 29.43
#